data_AF-A0A659QR81-F1
#
_entry.id   AF-A0A659QR81-F1
#
_cell.length_a   1.000
_cell.length_b   1.000
_cell.length_c   1.000
_cell.angle_alpha   90.00
_cell.angle_beta   90.00
_cell.angle_gamma   90.00
#
_symmetry.space_group_name_H-M   'P 1'
#
loop_
_entity.id
_entity.type
_entity.pdbx_description
1 polymer ?
#
loop_
_entity_poly.entity_id
_entity_poly.type
_entity_poly.pdbx_seq_one_letter_code
_entity_poly.pdbx_strand_id
1 'polypeptide(L)' 'YLQRVTLEEGATVEEAIRASGLLELRTDIDLAKNKVGIYSRPVKLTDTVQDGDRVEIYRPLIADPKALRRQRAEKSAGR' A
#
# COMPACT_ATOMS: atom_id res chain seq x y z
N TYR A 1 8.07 -0.71 -7.88
CA TYR A 1 8.86 -1.89 -7.52
C TYR A 1 8.05 -3.11 -7.91
N LEU A 2 8.65 -4.07 -8.59
CA LEU A 2 8.05 -5.37 -8.86
C LEU A 2 9.09 -6.41 -8.44
N GLN A 3 8.74 -7.24 -7.45
CA GLN A 3 9.61 -8.28 -6.95
C GLN A 3 8.91 -9.61 -7.10
N ARG A 4 9.64 -10.60 -7.60
CA ARG A 4 9.20 -11.99 -7.63
C ARG A 4 9.69 -12.67 -6.35
N VAL A 5 8.81 -13.40 -5.71
CA VAL A 5 9.09 -14.16 -4.49
C VAL A 5 8.62 -15.60 -4.70
N THR A 6 9.32 -16.54 -4.09
CA THR A 6 8.90 -17.94 -4.02
C THR A 6 8.53 -18.21 -2.57
N LEU A 7 7.34 -18.77 -2.37
CA LEU A 7 6.74 -19.00 -1.06
C LEU A 7 6.23 -20.44 -1.01
N GLU A 8 5.99 -20.93 0.22
CA GLU A 8 5.31 -22.20 0.41
C GLU A 8 3.83 -22.09 0.01
N GLU A 9 3.24 -23.24 -0.35
CA GLU A 9 1.83 -23.31 -0.68
C GLU A 9 0.97 -22.95 0.54
N GLY A 10 -0.04 -22.09 0.34
CA GLY A 10 -0.86 -21.58 1.43
C GLY A 10 -0.25 -20.41 2.21
N ALA A 11 0.88 -19.87 1.74
CA ALA A 11 1.41 -18.62 2.27
C ALA A 11 0.38 -17.49 2.19
N THR A 12 0.49 -16.57 3.13
CA THR A 12 -0.40 -15.41 3.26
C THR A 12 0.12 -14.20 2.49
N VAL A 13 -0.76 -13.24 2.23
CA VAL A 13 -0.40 -11.94 1.64
C VAL A 13 0.68 -11.24 2.47
N GLU A 14 0.60 -11.34 3.81
CA GLU A 14 1.61 -10.76 4.69
C GLU A 14 2.99 -11.39 4.49
N GLU A 15 3.07 -12.71 4.46
CA GLU A 15 4.31 -13.45 4.23
C GLU A 15 4.90 -13.12 2.86
N ALA A 16 4.06 -13.00 1.83
CA ALA A 16 4.49 -12.59 0.49
C ALA A 16 5.14 -11.19 0.50
N ILE A 17 4.54 -10.23 1.22
CA ILE A 17 5.09 -8.87 1.33
C ILE A 17 6.40 -8.88 2.12
N ARG A 18 6.47 -9.62 3.23
CA ARG A 18 7.70 -9.74 4.04
C ARG A 18 8.84 -10.38 3.24
N ALA A 19 8.56 -11.47 2.54
CA ALA A 19 9.53 -12.16 1.68
C ALA A 19 10.04 -11.29 0.53
N SER A 20 9.25 -10.31 0.07
CA SER A 20 9.67 -9.39 -0.99
C SER A 20 10.78 -8.43 -0.56
N GLY A 21 11.07 -8.30 0.75
CA GLY A 21 12.03 -7.34 1.29
C GLY A 21 11.61 -5.88 1.11
N LEU A 22 10.40 -5.61 0.58
CA LEU A 22 9.96 -4.26 0.26
C LEU A 22 9.80 -3.39 1.51
N LEU A 23 9.43 -4.01 2.65
CA LEU A 23 9.34 -3.33 3.95
C LEU A 23 10.70 -2.82 4.45
N GLU A 24 11.79 -3.54 4.13
CA GLU A 24 13.15 -3.13 4.49
C GLU A 24 13.65 -2.01 3.57
N LEU A 25 13.31 -2.08 2.28
CA LEU A 25 13.65 -1.06 1.29
C LEU A 25 12.90 0.26 1.50
N ARG A 26 11.72 0.20 2.12
CA ARG A 26 10.81 1.33 2.30
C ARG A 26 10.19 1.34 3.69
N THR A 27 10.83 2.10 4.58
CA THR A 27 10.38 2.32 5.96
C THR A 27 9.09 3.16 6.06
N ASP A 28 8.61 3.74 4.96
CA ASP A 28 7.34 4.47 4.88
C ASP A 28 6.12 3.57 4.67
N ILE A 29 6.32 2.26 4.44
CA ILE A 29 5.24 1.28 4.29
C ILE A 29 4.86 0.75 5.67
N ASP A 30 3.60 0.94 6.05
CA ASP A 30 3.01 0.45 7.28
C ASP A 30 1.78 -0.42 6.94
N LEU A 31 1.94 -1.75 7.00
CA LEU A 31 0.86 -2.68 6.62
C LEU A 31 -0.39 -2.57 7.50
N ALA A 32 -0.31 -1.95 8.67
CA ALA A 32 -1.49 -1.67 9.49
C ALA A 32 -2.34 -0.52 8.92
N LYS A 33 -1.76 0.36 8.10
CA LYS A 33 -2.42 1.53 7.50
C LYS A 33 -2.61 1.41 6.00
N ASN A 34 -1.66 0.78 5.32
CA ASN A 34 -1.69 0.57 3.89
C ASN A 34 -2.77 -0.46 3.53
N LYS A 35 -3.58 -0.13 2.53
CA LYS A 35 -4.47 -1.13 1.93
C LYS A 35 -3.63 -2.06 1.07
N VAL A 36 -3.98 -3.34 1.07
CA VAL A 36 -3.36 -4.34 0.20
C VAL A 36 -4.42 -4.93 -0.73
N GLY A 37 -3.98 -5.39 -1.89
CA GLY A 37 -4.85 -6.02 -2.87
C GLY A 37 -4.12 -7.05 -3.72
N ILE A 38 -4.89 -7.95 -4.34
CA ILE A 38 -4.43 -8.85 -5.39
C ILE A 38 -5.18 -8.48 -6.67
N TYR A 39 -4.46 -8.15 -7.75
CA TYR A 39 -5.06 -7.75 -9.04
C TYR A 39 -6.21 -6.73 -8.90
N SER A 40 -5.94 -5.56 -8.31
CA SER A 40 -6.94 -4.51 -8.06
C SER A 40 -8.10 -4.90 -7.13
N ARG A 41 -8.07 -6.08 -6.49
CA ARG A 41 -9.09 -6.50 -5.52
C ARG A 41 -8.56 -6.32 -4.10
N PRO A 42 -9.26 -5.61 -3.20
CA PRO A 42 -8.87 -5.50 -1.80
C PRO A 42 -8.90 -6.87 -1.13
N VAL A 43 -7.83 -7.22 -0.40
CA VAL A 43 -7.71 -8.47 0.38
C VAL A 43 -7.22 -8.19 1.79
N LYS A 44 -7.33 -9.17 2.67
CA LYS A 44 -6.73 -9.11 4.01
C LYS A 44 -5.29 -9.64 3.96
N LEU A 45 -4.49 -9.23 4.93
CA LEU A 45 -3.13 -9.73 5.12
C LEU A 45 -3.08 -11.23 5.41
N THR A 46 -4.15 -11.77 6.01
CA THR A 46 -4.31 -13.19 6.35
C THR A 46 -4.82 -14.05 5.19
N ASP A 47 -5.23 -13.44 4.08
CA ASP A 47 -5.71 -14.22 2.94
C ASP A 47 -4.52 -14.94 2.28
N THR A 48 -4.76 -16.13 1.77
CA THR A 48 -3.72 -16.93 1.11
C THR A 48 -3.48 -16.43 -0.31
N VAL A 49 -2.22 -16.49 -0.75
CA VAL A 49 -1.82 -16.17 -2.12
C VAL A 49 -1.70 -17.45 -2.95
N GLN A 50 -1.98 -17.34 -4.24
CA GLN A 50 -1.75 -18.41 -5.21
C GLN A 50 -0.60 -18.08 -6.15
N ASP A 51 -0.07 -19.12 -6.82
CA ASP A 51 0.95 -18.91 -7.83
C ASP A 51 0.43 -17.99 -8.95
N GLY A 52 1.27 -17.04 -9.35
CA GLY A 52 0.90 -16.00 -10.31
C GLY A 52 0.08 -14.83 -9.75
N ASP A 53 -0.27 -14.81 -8.45
CA ASP A 53 -0.91 -13.64 -7.85
C ASP A 53 0.04 -12.45 -7.77
N ARG A 54 -0.50 -11.25 -8.08
CA ARG A 54 0.23 -9.99 -7.90
C ARG A 54 -0.31 -9.24 -6.70
N VAL A 55 0.46 -9.28 -5.61
CA VAL A 55 0.20 -8.49 -4.40
C VAL A 55 0.59 -7.03 -4.63
N GLU A 56 -0.33 -6.13 -4.34
CA GLU A 56 -0.23 -4.68 -4.54
C GLU A 56 -0.41 -3.98 -3.18
N ILE A 57 0.52 -3.09 -2.83
CA ILE A 57 0.45 -2.27 -1.60
C ILE A 57 0.08 -0.84 -2.00
N TYR A 58 -1.12 -0.40 -1.61
CA TYR A 58 -1.61 0.94 -1.89
C TYR A 58 -1.09 1.95 -0.89
N ARG A 59 -0.63 3.10 -1.38
CA ARG A 59 -0.24 4.22 -0.51
C ARG A 59 -1.46 5.04 -0.10
N PRO A 60 -1.60 5.38 1.20
CA PRO A 60 -2.66 6.28 1.64
C PRO A 60 -2.47 7.65 1.01
N LEU A 61 -3.59 8.34 0.76
CA LEU A 61 -3.55 9.70 0.24
C LEU A 61 -2.97 10.64 1.31
N ILE A 62 -1.92 11.38 0.95
CA ILE A 62 -1.22 12.31 1.84
C ILE A 62 -2.00 13.63 2.00
N ALA A 63 -3.05 13.86 1.19
CA ALA A 63 -3.79 15.10 1.22
C ALA A 63 -4.98 15.03 2.19
N ASP A 64 -4.86 15.73 3.32
CA ASP A 64 -6.04 16.30 3.99
C ASP A 64 -6.62 17.39 3.06
N PRO A 65 -7.77 17.16 2.41
CA PRO A 65 -8.35 18.11 1.45
C PRO A 65 -8.73 19.44 2.10
N LYS A 66 -8.88 19.46 3.44
CA LYS A 66 -9.35 20.61 4.20
C LYS A 66 -8.25 21.66 4.41
N ALA A 67 -7.00 21.23 4.60
CA ALA A 67 -5.86 22.12 4.75
C ALA A 67 -5.47 22.82 3.43
N LEU A 68 -5.48 22.08 2.31
CA LEU A 68 -5.21 22.61 0.97
C LEU A 68 -6.28 23.59 0.49
N ARG A 69 -7.55 23.36 0.84
CA ARG A 69 -8.65 24.32 0.58
C ARG A 69 -8.45 25.63 1.35
N ARG A 70 -8.08 25.57 2.64
CA ARG A 70 -7.84 26.75 3.47
C ARG A 70 -6.70 27.63 2.94
N GLN A 71 -5.55 27.05 2.58
CA GLN A 71 -4.43 27.81 2.02
C GLN A 71 -4.76 28.50 0.68
N ARG A 72 -5.66 27.93 -0.14
CA ARG A 72 -6.08 28.55 -1.41
C ARG A 72 -7.02 29.73 -1.20
N ALA A 73 -7.92 29.65 -0.22
CA ALA A 73 -8.81 30.75 0.14
C ALA A 73 -8.01 31.97 0.66
N GLU A 74 -7.01 31.74 1.52
CA GLU A 74 -6.18 32.81 2.08
C GLU A 74 -5.34 33.56 1.02
N LYS A 75 -4.84 32.86 -0.02
CA LYS A 75 -4.12 33.51 -1.13
C LYS A 75 -5.00 34.29 -2.09
N SER A 76 -6.32 34.09 -2.05
CA SER A 76 -7.28 34.74 -2.96
C SER A 76 -7.89 36.01 -2.38
N ALA A 77 -7.78 36.22 -1.06
CA ALA A 77 -8.30 37.40 -0.36
C ALA A 77 -7.27 38.54 -0.20
N GLY A 78 -6.03 38.34 -0.70
CA GLY A 78 -4.92 39.29 -0.58
C GLY A 78 -4.47 39.94 -1.89
N ARG A 79 -5.32 40.01 -2.92
CA ARG A 79 -5.04 40.74 -4.17
C ARG A 79 -6.13 41.77 -4.44
#